data_AF-A0A1Q5SN78-F1
#
_entry.id   AF-A0A1Q5SN78-F1
#
_cell.length_a   1.000
_cell.length_b   1.000
_cell.length_c   1.000
_cell.angle_alpha   90.00
_cell.angle_beta   90.00
_cell.angle_gamma   90.00
#
_symmetry.space_group_name_H-M   'P 1'
#
loop_
_entity.id
_entity.type
_entity.pdbx_description
1 polymer ?
#
loop_
_entity_poly.entity_id
_entity_poly.type
_entity_poly.pdbx_seq_one_letter_code
_entity_poly.pdbx_strand_id
1 'polypeptide(L)'
;MFIYHFMYDFARTGIPVNVQILDDSTMCEVMSYNWSGKEFSKRIWGHEQETMQNIRKTLEQSFIIGRSIDRTAKEIVRVADVAYSRAEALVRTEANFFHNLAAHNSYRDAGMEKYEILATLDMRTSDICRSMDGKVYEVKNYKPGTTAPPFHVRCRTTTIPYFDESEYTKGEKRQSMNGLVDSVSYEEWYNKHIRGHKLEVKDPNVYSAQYLQKMNKTFEYFKEKGFIFREHAVNRALGQKQGKGKRDFTNENVLDVLKTGKKYHQAEGNKTVYFKDGIAVIQANDTGEIVSIVTRKKPKKDWREIDG
;
A
#
# COMPACT_ATOMS: atom_id res chain seq x y z
N MET A 1 -1.71 -7.97 -4.93
CA MET A 1 -1.33 -9.39 -4.75
C MET A 1 -2.44 -10.21 -4.08
N PHE A 2 -3.20 -9.65 -3.13
CA PHE A 2 -4.33 -10.33 -2.48
C PHE A 2 -5.45 -10.81 -3.42
N ILE A 3 -5.86 -9.99 -4.38
CA ILE A 3 -6.94 -10.36 -5.34
C ILE A 3 -6.57 -11.60 -6.16
N TYR A 4 -5.32 -11.70 -6.64
CA TYR A 4 -4.87 -12.86 -7.41
C TYR A 4 -4.75 -14.14 -6.57
N HIS A 5 -4.36 -14.02 -5.30
CA HIS A 5 -4.32 -15.17 -4.39
C HIS A 5 -5.74 -15.65 -4.06
N PHE A 6 -6.63 -14.70 -3.74
CA PHE A 6 -8.05 -14.97 -3.47
C PHE A 6 -8.78 -15.60 -4.66
N MET A 7 -8.57 -15.08 -5.88
CA MET A 7 -9.13 -15.65 -7.10
C MET A 7 -8.56 -17.05 -7.42
N TYR A 8 -7.28 -17.27 -7.12
CA TYR A 8 -6.64 -18.58 -7.24
C TYR A 8 -7.21 -19.59 -6.24
N ASP A 9 -7.49 -19.17 -5.01
CA ASP A 9 -8.08 -20.03 -3.98
C ASP A 9 -9.52 -20.43 -4.33
N PHE A 10 -10.31 -19.52 -4.91
CA PHE A 10 -11.65 -19.85 -5.45
C PHE A 10 -11.63 -20.79 -6.65
N ALA A 11 -10.68 -20.63 -7.57
CA ALA A 11 -10.50 -21.58 -8.68
C ALA A 11 -10.16 -22.99 -8.15
N ARG A 12 -9.51 -23.08 -6.98
CA ARG A 12 -9.17 -24.34 -6.31
C ARG A 12 -10.36 -24.99 -5.61
N THR A 13 -11.36 -24.23 -5.19
CA THR A 13 -12.58 -24.74 -4.52
C THR A 13 -13.66 -25.20 -5.51
N GLY A 14 -13.41 -25.12 -6.82
CA GLY A 14 -14.33 -25.59 -7.85
C GLY A 14 -15.44 -24.61 -8.20
N ILE A 15 -15.42 -23.39 -7.65
CA ILE A 15 -16.29 -22.29 -8.08
C ILE A 15 -15.65 -21.67 -9.34
N PRO A 16 -16.30 -21.73 -10.51
CA PRO A 16 -15.75 -21.13 -11.72
C PRO A 16 -15.75 -19.60 -11.57
N VAL A 17 -14.63 -19.05 -11.13
CA VAL A 17 -14.37 -17.61 -11.22
C VAL A 17 -14.02 -17.33 -12.67
N ASN A 18 -15.02 -16.97 -13.46
CA ASN A 18 -14.75 -16.47 -14.80
C ASN A 18 -14.03 -15.13 -14.61
N VAL A 19 -12.72 -15.10 -14.87
CA VAL A 19 -12.00 -13.84 -15.00
C VAL A 19 -12.59 -13.18 -16.22
N GLN A 20 -13.59 -12.32 -16.03
CA GLN A 20 -14.08 -11.47 -17.09
C GLN A 20 -12.88 -10.62 -17.51
N ILE A 21 -12.29 -11.00 -18.64
CA ILE A 21 -11.63 -10.04 -19.53
C ILE A 21 -12.70 -8.98 -19.72
N LEU A 22 -12.48 -7.79 -19.17
CA LEU A 22 -13.41 -6.67 -19.29
C LEU A 22 -13.70 -6.53 -20.78
N ASP A 23 -14.92 -6.88 -21.19
CA ASP A 23 -15.31 -6.69 -22.58
C ASP A 23 -15.37 -5.18 -22.86
N ASP A 24 -15.19 -4.79 -24.13
CA ASP A 24 -15.13 -3.38 -24.52
C ASP A 24 -16.41 -2.61 -24.13
N SER A 25 -17.56 -3.27 -24.05
CA SER A 25 -18.84 -2.66 -23.66
C SER A 25 -18.96 -2.43 -22.15
N THR A 26 -18.50 -3.38 -21.32
CA THR A 26 -18.39 -3.24 -19.87
C THR A 26 -17.38 -2.15 -19.53
N MET A 27 -16.27 -2.05 -20.26
CA MET A 27 -15.30 -0.97 -20.09
C MET A 27 -15.93 0.39 -20.43
N CYS A 28 -16.65 0.52 -21.55
CA CYS A 28 -17.34 1.75 -21.93
C CYS A 28 -18.45 2.18 -20.95
N GLU A 29 -19.25 1.23 -20.44
CA GLU A 29 -20.28 1.50 -19.43
C GLU A 29 -19.66 2.04 -18.14
N VAL A 30 -18.60 1.38 -17.67
CA VAL A 30 -17.88 1.77 -16.46
C VAL A 30 -17.24 3.15 -16.61
N MET A 31 -16.73 3.48 -17.80
CA MET A 31 -16.12 4.78 -18.08
C MET A 31 -17.10 5.95 -18.19
N SER A 32 -18.37 5.66 -18.44
CA SER A 32 -19.44 6.66 -18.41
C SER A 32 -19.89 7.01 -16.99
N TYR A 33 -19.46 6.22 -15.98
CA TYR A 33 -19.95 6.32 -14.63
C TYR A 33 -19.38 7.55 -13.90
N ASN A 34 -20.22 8.57 -13.72
CA ASN A 34 -19.89 9.82 -13.04
C ASN A 34 -19.89 9.64 -11.50
N TRP A 35 -18.89 8.95 -10.97
CA TRP A 35 -18.82 8.63 -9.54
C TRP A 35 -18.73 9.85 -8.61
N SER A 36 -18.30 11.02 -9.11
CA SER A 36 -18.19 12.27 -8.31
C SER A 36 -19.33 13.28 -8.53
N GLY A 37 -20.40 12.93 -9.26
CA GLY A 37 -21.58 13.78 -9.49
C GLY A 37 -21.34 15.03 -10.36
N LYS A 38 -20.09 15.37 -10.61
CA LYS A 38 -19.58 16.18 -11.73
C LYS A 38 -18.39 15.40 -12.26
N GLU A 39 -18.28 15.29 -13.59
CA GLU A 39 -17.06 14.91 -14.33
C GLU A 39 -15.82 15.25 -13.48
N PHE A 40 -15.21 14.27 -12.81
CA PHE A 40 -14.05 14.45 -11.93
C PHE A 40 -12.94 15.23 -12.68
N SER A 41 -12.79 14.86 -13.95
CA SER A 41 -12.23 15.60 -15.08
C SER A 41 -12.52 17.11 -15.09
N LYS A 42 -13.78 17.55 -15.23
CA LYS A 42 -14.16 18.99 -15.25
C LYS A 42 -13.80 19.73 -13.97
N ARG A 43 -13.74 19.04 -12.82
CA ARG A 43 -13.49 19.66 -11.51
C ARG A 43 -12.00 19.88 -11.24
N ILE A 44 -11.14 18.99 -11.75
CA ILE A 44 -9.70 19.17 -11.69
C ILE A 44 -9.21 20.09 -12.83
N TRP A 45 -9.92 20.10 -13.96
CA TRP A 45 -9.41 20.67 -15.20
C TRP A 45 -10.46 21.52 -15.91
N GLY A 46 -10.21 22.84 -15.95
CA GLY A 46 -10.86 23.76 -16.89
C GLY A 46 -10.29 23.64 -18.31
N HIS A 47 -10.03 22.41 -18.77
CA HIS A 47 -9.41 22.14 -20.07
C HIS A 47 -10.45 21.93 -21.18
N GLU A 48 -10.00 22.14 -22.42
CA GLU A 48 -10.76 22.00 -23.66
C GLU A 48 -11.28 20.56 -23.86
N GLN A 49 -12.41 20.40 -24.58
CA GLN A 49 -13.06 19.10 -24.78
C GLN A 49 -12.13 18.05 -25.40
N GLU A 50 -11.22 18.48 -26.28
CA GLU A 50 -10.24 17.61 -26.95
C GLU A 50 -9.23 17.00 -25.96
N THR A 51 -8.70 17.80 -25.03
CA THR A 51 -7.79 17.30 -23.98
C THR A 51 -8.47 16.21 -23.16
N MET A 52 -9.76 16.38 -22.86
CA MET A 52 -10.51 15.39 -22.11
C MET A 52 -10.72 14.08 -22.85
N GLN A 53 -10.96 14.14 -24.16
CA GLN A 53 -11.05 12.94 -24.99
C GLN A 53 -9.71 12.19 -25.06
N ASN A 54 -8.60 12.92 -25.19
CA ASN A 54 -7.26 12.33 -25.21
C ASN A 54 -6.90 11.64 -23.88
N ILE A 55 -7.25 12.24 -22.75
CA ILE A 55 -7.07 11.63 -21.42
C ILE A 55 -7.87 10.32 -21.31
N ARG A 56 -9.15 10.33 -21.70
CA ARG A 56 -10.02 9.13 -21.64
C ARG A 56 -9.47 7.99 -22.48
N LYS A 57 -9.14 8.28 -23.74
CA LYS A 57 -8.53 7.29 -24.66
C LYS A 57 -7.22 6.72 -24.12
N THR A 58 -6.39 7.54 -23.48
CA THR A 58 -5.14 7.09 -22.87
C THR A 58 -5.38 6.16 -21.69
N LEU A 59 -6.39 6.46 -20.85
CA LEU A 59 -6.80 5.61 -19.73
C LEU A 59 -7.34 4.26 -20.23
N GLU A 60 -8.26 4.28 -21.20
CA GLU A 60 -8.82 3.08 -21.87
C GLU A 60 -7.73 2.12 -22.31
N GLN A 61 -6.86 2.60 -23.20
CA GLN A 61 -5.79 1.80 -23.76
C GLN A 61 -4.86 1.26 -22.67
N SER A 62 -4.59 2.08 -21.66
CA SER A 62 -3.70 1.69 -20.58
C SER A 62 -4.30 0.61 -19.69
N PHE A 63 -5.61 0.65 -19.42
CA PHE A 63 -6.29 -0.39 -18.64
C PHE A 63 -6.46 -1.69 -19.43
N ILE A 64 -6.82 -1.60 -20.72
CA ILE A 64 -6.93 -2.77 -21.61
C ILE A 64 -5.59 -3.52 -21.70
N ILE A 65 -4.48 -2.79 -21.82
CA ILE A 65 -3.14 -3.38 -21.95
C ILE A 65 -2.54 -3.77 -20.58
N GLY A 66 -3.16 -3.36 -19.46
CA GLY A 66 -2.62 -3.59 -18.12
C GLY A 66 -1.35 -2.78 -17.82
N ARG A 67 -1.23 -1.57 -18.37
CA ARG A 67 -0.09 -0.67 -18.09
C ARG A 67 -0.09 -0.24 -16.62
N SER A 68 1.11 -0.08 -16.05
CA SER A 68 1.26 0.39 -14.68
C SER A 68 0.84 1.85 -14.52
N ILE A 69 0.39 2.21 -13.31
CA ILE A 69 -0.05 3.58 -12.97
C ILE A 69 0.99 4.63 -13.36
N ASP A 70 2.28 4.37 -13.10
CA ASP A 70 3.39 5.28 -13.42
C ASP A 70 3.53 5.52 -14.93
N ARG A 71 3.45 4.46 -15.74
CA ARG A 71 3.53 4.59 -17.21
C ARG A 71 2.33 5.35 -17.76
N THR A 72 1.12 5.03 -17.30
CA THR A 72 -0.10 5.71 -17.71
C THR A 72 -0.08 7.18 -17.31
N ALA A 73 0.40 7.50 -16.09
CA ALA A 73 0.52 8.88 -15.63
C ALA A 73 1.51 9.68 -16.49
N LYS A 74 2.66 9.10 -16.86
CA LYS A 74 3.63 9.74 -17.77
C LYS A 74 3.03 10.00 -19.15
N GLU A 75 2.19 9.11 -19.65
CA GLU A 75 1.52 9.33 -20.93
C GLU A 75 0.47 10.44 -20.85
N ILE A 76 -0.32 10.48 -19.77
CA ILE A 76 -1.27 11.57 -19.52
C ILE A 76 -0.56 12.93 -19.42
N VAL A 77 0.61 12.99 -18.79
CA VAL A 77 1.42 14.22 -18.76
C VAL A 77 1.76 14.70 -20.18
N ARG A 78 2.08 13.78 -21.10
CA ARG A 78 2.44 14.12 -22.49
C ARG A 78 1.25 14.63 -23.30
N VAL A 79 0.08 14.00 -23.16
CA VAL A 79 -1.09 14.32 -24.01
C VAL A 79 -1.93 15.48 -23.49
N ALA A 80 -1.81 15.82 -22.20
CA ALA A 80 -2.62 16.85 -21.57
C ALA A 80 -1.82 18.03 -21.00
N ASP A 81 -0.49 18.00 -21.09
CA ASP A 81 0.43 19.01 -20.53
C ASP A 81 0.12 19.35 -19.06
N VAL A 82 0.06 18.31 -18.24
CA VAL A 82 -0.33 18.40 -16.83
C VAL A 82 0.82 18.03 -15.91
N ALA A 83 0.83 18.57 -14.69
CA ALA A 83 1.79 18.12 -13.66
C ALA A 83 1.63 16.62 -13.36
N TYR A 84 2.75 15.89 -13.29
CA TYR A 84 2.76 14.44 -13.02
C TYR A 84 1.95 14.03 -11.79
N SER A 85 2.01 14.82 -10.72
CA SER A 85 1.25 14.55 -9.50
C SER A 85 -0.26 14.52 -9.74
N ARG A 86 -0.78 15.38 -10.62
CA ARG A 86 -2.20 15.42 -10.97
C ARG A 86 -2.57 14.27 -11.90
N ALA A 87 -1.72 13.94 -12.87
CA ALA A 87 -1.89 12.77 -13.72
C ALA A 87 -1.91 11.47 -12.88
N GLU A 88 -0.95 11.28 -11.98
CA GLU A 88 -0.88 10.11 -11.09
C GLU A 88 -2.10 10.02 -10.16
N ALA A 89 -2.60 11.16 -9.68
CA ALA A 89 -3.83 11.20 -8.87
C ALA A 89 -5.05 10.70 -9.66
N LEU A 90 -5.18 11.16 -10.91
CA LEU A 90 -6.25 10.74 -11.81
C LEU A 90 -6.16 9.24 -12.07
N VAL A 91 -5.04 8.79 -12.65
CA VAL A 91 -4.84 7.38 -13.01
C VAL A 91 -5.09 6.46 -11.82
N ARG A 92 -4.55 6.79 -10.64
CA ARG A 92 -4.70 5.96 -9.45
C ARG A 92 -6.15 5.86 -8.98
N THR A 93 -6.88 6.98 -9.00
CA THR A 93 -8.27 7.04 -8.54
C THR A 93 -9.17 6.28 -9.49
N GLU A 94 -8.99 6.50 -10.80
CA GLU A 94 -9.68 5.78 -11.86
C GLU A 94 -9.39 4.28 -11.78
N ALA A 95 -8.12 3.88 -11.70
CA ALA A 95 -7.74 2.47 -11.56
C ALA A 95 -8.38 1.81 -10.33
N ASN A 96 -8.45 2.53 -9.19
CA ASN A 96 -9.09 2.01 -7.98
C ASN A 96 -10.60 1.83 -8.19
N PHE A 97 -11.26 2.78 -8.87
CA PHE A 97 -12.67 2.66 -9.25
C PHE A 97 -12.91 1.42 -10.12
N PHE A 98 -12.17 1.26 -11.22
CA PHE A 98 -12.32 0.11 -12.13
C PHE A 98 -12.11 -1.23 -11.41
N HIS A 99 -11.06 -1.36 -10.60
CA HIS A 99 -10.80 -2.60 -9.87
C HIS A 99 -11.93 -2.96 -8.90
N ASN A 100 -12.47 -1.98 -8.18
CA ASN A 100 -13.55 -2.23 -7.23
C ASN A 100 -14.89 -2.52 -7.91
N LEU A 101 -15.13 -1.94 -9.07
CA LEU A 101 -16.33 -2.21 -9.85
C LEU A 101 -16.26 -3.58 -10.53
N ALA A 102 -15.10 -3.97 -11.06
CA ALA A 102 -14.87 -5.33 -11.56
C ALA A 102 -15.07 -6.38 -10.43
N ALA A 103 -14.54 -6.09 -9.23
CA ALA A 103 -14.77 -6.93 -8.05
C ALA A 103 -16.27 -7.01 -7.68
N HIS A 104 -16.97 -5.87 -7.68
CA HIS A 104 -18.41 -5.82 -7.44
C HIS A 104 -19.23 -6.64 -8.45
N ASN A 105 -18.92 -6.53 -9.75
CA ASN A 105 -19.55 -7.34 -10.78
C ASN A 105 -19.30 -8.83 -10.53
N SER A 106 -18.09 -9.20 -10.13
CA SER A 106 -17.77 -10.58 -9.74
C SER A 106 -18.62 -11.05 -8.55
N TYR A 107 -18.85 -10.20 -7.55
CA TYR A 107 -19.71 -10.52 -6.40
C TYR A 107 -21.17 -10.72 -6.83
N ARG A 108 -21.69 -9.83 -7.67
CA ARG A 108 -23.05 -9.92 -8.22
C ARG A 108 -23.24 -11.19 -9.04
N ASP A 109 -22.31 -11.48 -9.94
CA ASP A 109 -22.38 -12.63 -10.84
C ASP A 109 -22.23 -13.96 -10.08
N ALA A 110 -21.47 -13.95 -8.97
CA ALA A 110 -21.36 -15.07 -8.04
C ALA A 110 -22.55 -15.20 -7.05
N GLY A 111 -23.55 -14.32 -7.13
CA GLY A 111 -24.74 -14.35 -6.25
C GLY A 111 -24.46 -13.96 -4.80
N MET A 112 -23.40 -13.21 -4.53
CA MET A 112 -23.06 -12.74 -3.19
C MET A 112 -24.03 -11.64 -2.73
N GLU A 113 -24.48 -11.70 -1.48
CA GLU A 113 -25.41 -10.70 -0.93
C GLU A 113 -24.70 -9.48 -0.33
N LYS A 114 -23.51 -9.69 0.25
CA LYS A 114 -22.77 -8.69 1.03
C LYS A 114 -21.31 -8.61 0.62
N TYR A 115 -20.72 -7.45 0.81
CA TYR A 115 -19.28 -7.21 0.69
C TYR A 115 -18.79 -6.38 1.89
N GLU A 116 -17.51 -6.53 2.21
CA GLU A 116 -16.82 -5.78 3.24
C GLU A 116 -15.82 -4.80 2.64
N ILE A 117 -15.67 -3.63 3.26
CA ILE A 117 -14.64 -2.68 2.91
C ILE A 117 -13.32 -3.07 3.57
N LEU A 118 -12.28 -3.22 2.75
CA LEU A 118 -10.93 -3.56 3.19
C LEU A 118 -9.96 -2.40 2.89
N ALA A 119 -9.67 -1.60 3.90
CA ALA A 119 -8.70 -0.52 3.83
C ALA A 119 -7.25 -1.06 3.82
N THR A 120 -6.33 -0.27 3.27
CA THR A 120 -4.90 -0.60 3.34
C THR A 120 -4.38 -0.40 4.77
N LEU A 121 -3.63 -1.37 5.32
CA LEU A 121 -3.02 -1.26 6.64
C LEU A 121 -1.67 -0.54 6.58
N ASP A 122 -1.71 0.80 6.48
CA ASP A 122 -0.52 1.65 6.54
C ASP A 122 -0.80 3.07 7.05
N MET A 123 0.27 3.84 7.31
CA MET A 123 0.17 5.20 7.84
C MET A 123 -0.38 6.24 6.86
N ARG A 124 -0.52 5.91 5.58
CA ARG A 124 -1.01 6.79 4.52
C ARG A 124 -2.52 6.62 4.28
N THR A 125 -3.15 5.60 4.84
CA THR A 125 -4.60 5.41 4.80
C THR A 125 -5.28 6.60 5.48
N SER A 126 -6.25 7.22 4.79
CA SER A 126 -6.95 8.41 5.28
C SER A 126 -7.91 8.07 6.41
N ASP A 127 -8.27 9.05 7.24
CA ASP A 127 -9.24 8.84 8.32
C ASP A 127 -10.61 8.39 7.82
N ILE A 128 -11.02 8.87 6.64
CA ILE A 128 -12.22 8.37 5.94
C ILE A 128 -12.09 6.87 5.69
N CYS A 129 -11.00 6.41 5.07
CA CYS A 129 -10.81 4.99 4.79
C CYS A 129 -10.68 4.15 6.06
N ARG A 130 -10.00 4.66 7.09
CA ARG A 130 -9.89 3.99 8.40
C ARG A 130 -11.25 3.76 9.03
N SER A 131 -12.11 4.79 9.01
CA SER A 131 -13.47 4.70 9.56
C SER A 131 -14.40 3.78 8.77
N MET A 132 -14.02 3.42 7.54
CA MET A 132 -14.80 2.57 6.66
C MET A 132 -14.32 1.11 6.67
N ASP A 133 -13.11 0.83 7.17
CA ASP A 133 -12.55 -0.52 7.27
C ASP A 133 -13.47 -1.43 8.09
N GLY A 134 -13.73 -2.64 7.59
CA GLY A 134 -14.59 -3.62 8.26
C GLY A 134 -16.09 -3.39 8.13
N LYS A 135 -16.53 -2.29 7.50
CA LYS A 135 -17.98 -2.07 7.28
C LYS A 135 -18.49 -2.99 6.18
N VAL A 136 -19.61 -3.64 6.46
CA VAL A 136 -20.30 -4.56 5.55
C VAL A 136 -21.49 -3.86 4.92
N TYR A 137 -21.65 -4.01 3.61
CA TYR A 137 -22.74 -3.46 2.84
C TYR A 137 -23.35 -4.52 1.92
N GLU A 138 -24.63 -4.37 1.61
CA GLU A 138 -25.26 -5.21 0.60
C GLU A 138 -24.74 -4.86 -0.80
N VAL A 139 -24.55 -5.89 -1.65
CA VAL A 139 -24.11 -5.75 -3.04
C VAL A 139 -25.05 -4.80 -3.80
N LYS A 140 -26.37 -4.87 -3.58
CA LYS A 140 -27.36 -3.96 -4.21
C LYS A 140 -27.18 -2.48 -3.85
N ASN A 141 -26.51 -2.19 -2.73
CA ASN A 141 -26.26 -0.84 -2.23
C ASN A 141 -24.88 -0.30 -2.64
N TYR A 142 -24.21 -0.93 -3.62
CA TYR A 142 -22.90 -0.51 -4.11
C TYR A 142 -22.94 0.89 -4.74
N LYS A 143 -22.27 1.84 -4.08
CA LYS A 143 -22.20 3.25 -4.50
C LYS A 143 -20.81 3.80 -4.22
N PRO A 144 -19.97 3.93 -5.26
CA PRO A 144 -18.66 4.55 -5.16
C PRO A 144 -18.72 5.94 -4.50
N GLY A 145 -17.76 6.24 -3.63
CA GLY A 145 -17.71 7.47 -2.85
C GLY A 145 -18.53 7.48 -1.55
N THR A 146 -19.43 6.51 -1.34
CA THR A 146 -20.26 6.44 -0.13
C THR A 146 -20.21 5.07 0.55
N THR A 147 -20.59 4.00 -0.15
CA THR A 147 -20.57 2.62 0.36
C THR A 147 -19.46 1.78 -0.26
N ALA A 148 -18.86 2.26 -1.36
CA ALA A 148 -17.73 1.62 -2.01
C ALA A 148 -16.61 2.62 -2.31
N PRO A 149 -15.34 2.18 -2.36
CA PRO A 149 -14.22 2.99 -2.84
C PRO A 149 -14.34 3.30 -4.35
N PRO A 150 -13.69 4.37 -4.85
CA PRO A 150 -12.83 5.29 -4.13
C PRO A 150 -13.63 6.32 -3.30
N PHE A 151 -13.27 6.48 -2.02
CA PHE A 151 -13.88 7.50 -1.14
C PHE A 151 -13.29 8.89 -1.33
N HIS A 152 -12.07 8.96 -1.86
CA HIS A 152 -11.33 10.20 -2.07
C HIS A 152 -10.29 10.01 -3.17
N VAL A 153 -9.67 11.11 -3.60
CA VAL A 153 -8.57 11.08 -4.57
C VAL A 153 -7.38 10.29 -4.01
N ARG A 154 -6.74 9.46 -4.84
CA ARG A 154 -5.68 8.51 -4.46
C ARG A 154 -6.12 7.48 -3.41
N CYS A 155 -7.39 7.10 -3.38
CA CYS A 155 -7.85 5.98 -2.55
C CYS A 155 -7.10 4.69 -2.90
N ARG A 156 -6.85 3.87 -1.88
CA ARG A 156 -6.20 2.54 -2.00
C ARG A 156 -7.01 1.44 -1.32
N THR A 157 -8.18 1.79 -0.81
CA THR A 157 -9.13 0.85 -0.22
C THR A 157 -9.73 -0.01 -1.32
N THR A 158 -9.99 -1.27 -0.99
CA THR A 158 -10.67 -2.23 -1.86
C THR A 158 -11.88 -2.80 -1.14
N THR A 159 -12.70 -3.58 -1.83
CA THR A 159 -13.74 -4.43 -1.24
C THR A 159 -13.34 -5.89 -1.32
N ILE A 160 -13.88 -6.71 -0.43
CA ILE A 160 -13.82 -8.17 -0.46
C ILE A 160 -15.24 -8.74 -0.28
N PRO A 161 -15.55 -9.94 -0.78
CA PRO A 161 -16.83 -10.57 -0.47
C PRO A 161 -16.89 -10.91 1.02
N TYR A 162 -18.07 -10.80 1.61
CA TYR A 162 -18.28 -11.07 3.03
C TYR A 162 -19.04 -12.39 3.21
N PHE A 163 -18.55 -13.23 4.11
CA PHE A 163 -19.15 -14.51 4.48
C PHE A 163 -19.52 -14.49 5.97
N ASP A 164 -20.77 -14.85 6.29
CA ASP A 164 -21.26 -14.89 7.68
C ASP A 164 -20.62 -16.03 8.51
N GLU A 165 -19.96 -17.00 7.86
CA GLU A 165 -19.34 -18.15 8.52
C GLU A 165 -17.86 -17.92 8.84
N SER A 166 -17.56 -17.77 10.13
CA SER A 166 -16.20 -17.62 10.69
C SER A 166 -15.24 -18.78 10.39
N GLU A 167 -15.75 -19.91 9.89
CA GLU A 167 -14.93 -21.06 9.51
C GLU A 167 -14.07 -20.77 8.26
N TYR A 168 -14.57 -19.96 7.33
CA TYR A 168 -13.83 -19.59 6.10
C TYR A 168 -12.82 -18.47 6.31
N THR A 169 -13.00 -17.63 7.33
CA THR A 169 -12.12 -16.47 7.59
C THR A 169 -11.01 -16.79 8.60
N LYS A 170 -11.00 -18.00 9.17
CA LYS A 170 -10.04 -18.40 10.19
C LYS A 170 -8.64 -18.59 9.61
N GLY A 171 -7.71 -17.74 10.04
CA GLY A 171 -6.31 -17.79 9.63
C GLY A 171 -5.99 -16.89 8.43
N GLU A 172 -6.97 -16.15 7.91
CA GLU A 172 -6.74 -15.13 6.90
C GLU A 172 -5.72 -14.09 7.38
N LYS A 173 -4.85 -13.70 6.47
CA LYS A 173 -3.84 -12.67 6.69
C LYS A 173 -4.20 -11.45 5.87
N ARG A 174 -3.78 -10.26 6.31
CA ARG A 174 -3.85 -9.00 5.54
C ARG A 174 -2.45 -8.51 5.27
N GLN A 175 -2.23 -7.91 4.10
CA GLN A 175 -0.99 -7.17 3.84
C GLN A 175 -1.02 -5.85 4.60
N SER A 176 0.02 -5.59 5.39
CA SER A 176 0.31 -4.28 5.96
C SER A 176 1.58 -3.67 5.36
N MET A 177 1.85 -2.41 5.70
CA MET A 177 3.10 -1.72 5.36
C MET A 177 4.34 -2.52 5.80
N ASN A 178 4.22 -3.27 6.90
CA ASN A 178 5.32 -3.97 7.55
C ASN A 178 5.34 -5.49 7.28
N GLY A 179 4.46 -5.99 6.40
CA GLY A 179 4.35 -7.42 6.08
C GLY A 179 2.95 -7.98 6.33
N LEU A 180 2.84 -9.31 6.29
CA LEU A 180 1.59 -10.03 6.53
C LEU A 180 1.23 -10.02 8.02
N VAL A 181 0.00 -9.65 8.33
CA VAL A 181 -0.57 -9.63 9.68
C VAL A 181 -1.85 -10.44 9.73
N ASP A 182 -2.35 -10.77 10.92
CA ASP A 182 -3.68 -11.36 11.07
C ASP A 182 -4.76 -10.44 10.46
N SER A 183 -5.85 -11.03 9.97
CA SER A 183 -7.00 -10.25 9.52
C SER A 183 -7.67 -9.56 10.71
N VAL A 184 -7.24 -8.33 10.97
CA VAL A 184 -7.75 -7.44 12.02
C VAL A 184 -8.15 -6.11 11.39
N SER A 185 -9.00 -5.35 12.07
CA SER A 185 -9.37 -4.00 11.64
C SER A 185 -8.16 -3.06 11.62
N TYR A 186 -8.25 -1.95 10.89
CA TYR A 186 -7.21 -0.92 10.88
C TYR A 186 -6.89 -0.39 12.29
N GLU A 187 -7.92 -0.17 13.11
CA GLU A 187 -7.75 0.34 14.47
C GLU A 187 -7.00 -0.65 15.37
N GLU A 188 -7.38 -1.92 15.34
CA GLU A 188 -6.68 -2.98 16.07
C GLU A 188 -5.24 -3.14 15.58
N TRP A 189 -5.03 -3.12 14.27
CA TRP A 189 -3.71 -3.16 13.67
C TRP A 189 -2.85 -1.99 14.16
N TYR A 190 -3.39 -0.77 14.12
CA TYR A 190 -2.67 0.43 14.54
C TYR A 190 -2.32 0.37 16.03
N ASN A 191 -3.24 -0.06 16.88
CA ASN A 191 -3.02 -0.16 18.31
C ASN A 191 -1.98 -1.24 18.65
N LYS A 192 -2.09 -2.42 18.04
CA LYS A 192 -1.20 -3.58 18.28
C LYS A 192 0.20 -3.33 17.71
N HIS A 193 0.31 -2.88 16.46
CA HIS A 193 1.58 -2.85 15.74
C HIS A 193 2.28 -1.49 15.79
N ILE A 194 1.57 -0.39 16.05
CA ILE A 194 2.18 0.95 16.06
C ILE A 194 2.10 1.58 17.46
N ARG A 195 0.90 1.88 17.96
CA ARG A 195 0.71 2.70 19.17
C ARG A 195 1.29 2.07 20.43
N GLY A 196 1.04 0.77 20.64
CA GLY A 196 1.40 0.04 21.85
C GLY A 196 2.91 -0.24 22.00
N HIS A 197 3.68 -0.13 20.92
CA HIS A 197 5.11 -0.47 20.96
C HIS A 197 5.91 0.57 21.75
N LYS A 198 6.77 0.08 22.63
CA LYS A 198 7.80 0.85 23.34
C LYS A 198 9.17 0.31 22.97
N LEU A 199 10.19 1.15 23.08
CA LEU A 199 11.55 0.70 22.88
C LEU A 199 11.95 -0.26 24.01
N GLU A 200 12.13 -1.54 23.67
CA GLU A 200 12.69 -2.53 24.58
C GLU A 200 14.22 -2.44 24.56
N VAL A 201 14.82 -2.06 25.68
CA VAL A 201 16.28 -2.02 25.87
C VAL A 201 16.67 -3.17 26.79
N LYS A 202 17.52 -4.10 26.32
CA LYS A 202 17.86 -5.32 27.06
C LYS A 202 18.56 -5.05 28.39
N ASP A 203 19.48 -4.10 28.39
CA ASP A 203 20.18 -3.66 29.61
C ASP A 203 20.28 -2.12 29.63
N PRO A 204 19.31 -1.45 30.30
CA PRO A 204 19.29 0.00 30.38
C PRO A 204 20.50 0.60 31.12
N ASN A 205 21.14 -0.16 32.02
CA ASN A 205 22.23 0.34 32.86
C ASN A 205 23.53 0.56 32.07
N VAL A 206 23.64 -0.03 30.87
CA VAL A 206 24.78 0.15 29.96
C VAL A 206 24.79 1.56 29.35
N TYR A 207 23.65 2.25 29.35
CA TYR A 207 23.50 3.55 28.70
C TYR A 207 23.34 4.68 29.72
N SER A 208 23.92 5.84 29.41
CA SER A 208 23.64 7.04 30.20
C SER A 208 22.19 7.49 30.02
N ALA A 209 21.62 8.14 31.03
CA ALA A 209 20.24 8.66 30.97
C ALA A 209 20.01 9.58 29.75
N GLN A 210 20.99 10.42 29.41
CA GLN A 210 20.95 11.27 28.21
C GLN A 210 20.91 10.46 26.92
N TYR A 211 21.64 9.34 26.85
CA TYR A 211 21.63 8.47 25.68
C TYR A 211 20.31 7.71 25.54
N LEU A 212 19.76 7.18 26.64
CA LEU A 212 18.43 6.56 26.65
C LEU A 212 17.34 7.54 26.18
N GLN A 213 17.41 8.81 26.59
CA GLN A 213 16.48 9.83 26.12
C GLN A 213 16.58 10.03 24.60
N LYS A 214 17.80 10.07 24.04
CA LYS A 214 18.02 10.15 22.59
C LYS A 214 17.50 8.91 21.85
N MET A 215 17.70 7.73 22.42
CA MET A 215 17.18 6.46 21.89
C MET A 215 15.66 6.49 21.81
N ASN A 216 14.99 6.84 22.91
CA ASN A 216 13.53 6.95 22.96
C ASN A 216 13.01 7.99 21.97
N LYS A 217 13.63 9.17 21.89
CA LYS A 217 13.24 10.20 20.91
C LYS A 217 13.36 9.72 19.47
N THR A 218 14.42 8.98 19.16
CA THR A 218 14.64 8.41 17.82
C THR A 218 13.64 7.31 17.50
N PHE A 219 13.35 6.45 18.48
CA PHE A 219 12.33 5.41 18.36
C PHE A 219 10.95 6.02 18.09
N GLU A 220 10.51 6.99 18.90
CA GLU A 220 9.21 7.65 18.73
C GLU A 220 9.12 8.35 17.37
N TYR A 221 10.19 9.00 16.90
CA TYR A 221 10.24 9.60 15.55
C TYR A 221 9.90 8.59 14.44
N PHE A 222 10.49 7.39 14.47
CA PHE A 222 10.21 6.36 13.46
C PHE A 222 8.85 5.69 13.66
N LYS A 223 8.44 5.49 14.91
CA LYS A 223 7.13 4.95 15.29
C LYS A 223 5.98 5.82 14.79
N GLU A 224 6.09 7.14 14.91
CA GLU A 224 5.13 8.10 14.33
C GLU A 224 5.03 7.99 12.79
N LYS A 225 6.06 7.47 12.13
CA LYS A 225 6.05 7.17 10.68
C LYS A 225 5.65 5.72 10.37
N GLY A 226 5.29 4.94 11.38
CA GLY A 226 4.81 3.56 11.29
C GLY A 226 5.91 2.49 11.22
N PHE A 227 7.16 2.84 11.54
CA PHE A 227 8.28 1.90 11.56
C PHE A 227 8.73 1.65 12.99
N ILE A 228 8.70 0.38 13.40
CA ILE A 228 9.13 -0.03 14.74
C ILE A 228 10.59 -0.46 14.67
N PHE A 229 11.45 0.17 15.47
CA PHE A 229 12.88 -0.13 15.50
C PHE A 229 13.24 -0.90 16.77
N ARG A 230 14.04 -1.96 16.63
CA ARG A 230 14.66 -2.64 17.79
C ARG A 230 15.82 -1.83 18.34
N GLU A 231 16.20 -2.10 19.59
CA GLU A 231 17.36 -1.48 20.28
C GLU A 231 18.60 -1.39 19.38
N HIS A 232 18.95 -2.49 18.70
CA HIS A 232 20.12 -2.52 17.83
C HIS A 232 19.99 -1.54 16.65
N ALA A 233 18.83 -1.43 16.02
CA ALA A 233 18.60 -0.49 14.92
C ALA A 233 18.64 0.97 15.40
N VAL A 234 18.02 1.27 16.55
CA VAL A 234 18.07 2.61 17.16
C VAL A 234 19.52 3.01 17.47
N ASN A 235 20.29 2.10 18.04
CA ASN A 235 21.73 2.32 18.27
C ASN A 235 22.52 2.54 16.98
N ARG A 236 22.16 1.89 15.87
CA ARG A 236 22.80 2.16 14.57
C ARG A 236 22.41 3.50 13.97
N ALA A 237 21.18 3.95 14.20
CA ALA A 237 20.71 5.26 13.76
C ALA A 237 21.47 6.38 14.48
N LEU A 238 21.67 6.25 15.80
CA LEU A 238 22.33 7.24 16.65
C LEU A 238 23.87 7.13 16.66
N GLY A 239 24.39 5.92 16.81
CA GLY A 239 25.81 5.61 17.01
C GLY A 239 26.56 5.40 15.70
N GLN A 240 26.46 6.35 14.77
CA GLN A 240 27.18 6.28 13.50
C GLN A 240 28.68 6.34 13.77
N LYS A 241 29.37 5.26 13.42
CA LYS A 241 30.83 5.20 13.58
C LYS A 241 31.46 5.98 12.43
N GLN A 242 32.15 7.07 12.74
CA GLN A 242 33.02 7.75 11.78
C GLN A 242 34.28 6.91 11.54
N GLY A 243 34.66 6.72 10.27
CA GLY A 243 35.84 5.91 9.92
C GLY A 243 35.96 5.66 8.42
N LYS A 244 37.15 5.22 7.98
CA LYS A 244 37.49 5.05 6.56
C LYS A 244 36.55 4.04 5.89
N GLY A 245 35.74 4.50 4.93
CA GLY A 245 34.77 3.69 4.19
C GLY A 245 33.35 3.62 4.77
N LYS A 246 33.08 4.31 5.89
CA LYS A 246 31.74 4.45 6.47
C LYS A 246 31.07 5.71 5.92
N ARG A 247 29.75 5.67 5.82
CA ARG A 247 28.92 6.77 5.33
C ARG A 247 28.11 7.34 6.49
N ASP A 248 28.15 8.64 6.66
CA ASP A 248 27.26 9.34 7.58
C ASP A 248 25.88 9.50 6.94
N PHE A 249 24.83 9.45 7.76
CA PHE A 249 23.45 9.59 7.33
C PHE A 249 22.61 10.27 8.42
N THR A 250 21.40 10.70 8.10
CA THR A 250 20.45 11.24 9.09
C THR A 250 19.27 10.30 9.26
N ASN A 251 18.45 10.53 10.29
CA ASN A 251 17.17 9.82 10.44
C ASN A 251 16.26 10.01 9.23
N GLU A 252 16.36 11.16 8.55
CA GLU A 252 15.61 11.45 7.32
C GLU A 252 16.11 10.59 6.15
N ASN A 253 17.42 10.37 6.02
CA ASN A 253 17.95 9.45 5.00
C ASN A 253 17.48 8.01 5.24
N VAL A 254 17.46 7.56 6.50
CA VAL A 254 16.92 6.23 6.87
C VAL A 254 15.44 6.13 6.49
N LEU A 255 14.66 7.17 6.79
CA LEU A 255 13.24 7.23 6.45
C LEU A 255 13.02 7.22 4.92
N ASP A 256 13.85 7.93 4.16
CA ASP A 256 13.79 7.94 2.70
C ASP A 256 14.13 6.57 2.10
N VAL A 257 15.14 5.88 2.65
CA VAL A 257 15.49 4.51 2.26
C VAL A 257 14.31 3.56 2.51
N LEU A 258 13.65 3.66 3.67
CA LEU A 258 12.48 2.84 3.99
C LEU A 258 11.30 3.09 3.05
N LYS A 259 11.14 4.33 2.56
CA LYS A 259 10.00 4.72 1.71
C LYS A 259 10.24 4.46 0.21
N THR A 260 11.44 4.71 -0.27
CA THR A 260 11.74 4.76 -1.72
C THR A 260 12.89 3.86 -2.14
N GLY A 261 13.54 3.19 -1.18
CA GLY A 261 14.63 2.28 -1.47
C GLY A 261 14.17 1.03 -2.21
N LYS A 262 15.08 0.51 -3.04
CA LYS A 262 14.89 -0.77 -3.70
C LYS A 262 14.83 -1.89 -2.66
N LYS A 263 13.89 -2.82 -2.85
CA LYS A 263 13.68 -3.93 -1.93
C LYS A 263 14.47 -5.15 -2.39
N TYR A 264 15.07 -5.82 -1.41
CA TYR A 264 15.77 -7.07 -1.62
C TYR A 264 15.36 -8.07 -0.55
N HIS A 265 15.37 -9.35 -0.91
CA HIS A 265 15.21 -10.46 0.01
C HIS A 265 16.59 -10.98 0.45
N GLN A 266 16.80 -11.05 1.76
CA GLN A 266 17.93 -11.76 2.37
C GLN A 266 17.43 -13.08 2.95
N ALA A 267 17.89 -14.20 2.37
CA ALA A 267 17.49 -15.54 2.79
C ALA A 267 17.88 -15.84 4.24
N GLU A 268 19.05 -15.36 4.68
CA GLU A 268 19.55 -15.53 6.04
C GLU A 268 18.66 -14.78 7.06
N GLY A 269 17.85 -15.56 7.78
CA GLY A 269 16.92 -15.05 8.78
C GLY A 269 15.65 -14.42 8.22
N ASN A 270 15.31 -14.68 6.95
CA ASN A 270 14.08 -14.23 6.28
C ASN A 270 13.80 -12.72 6.47
N LYS A 271 14.63 -11.88 5.82
CA LYS A 271 14.60 -10.42 6.01
C LYS A 271 14.38 -9.69 4.70
N THR A 272 13.70 -8.55 4.78
CA THR A 272 13.62 -7.57 3.71
C THR A 272 14.66 -6.49 3.92
N VAL A 273 15.41 -6.16 2.88
CA VAL A 273 16.43 -5.10 2.89
C VAL A 273 16.00 -3.98 1.95
N TYR A 274 15.87 -2.79 2.50
CA TYR A 274 15.64 -1.56 1.75
C TYR A 274 16.99 -0.91 1.49
N PHE A 275 17.36 -0.71 0.22
CA PHE A 275 18.65 -0.14 -0.14
C PHE A 275 18.49 1.09 -1.03
N LYS A 276 19.07 2.21 -0.59
CA LYS A 276 19.16 3.46 -1.35
C LYS A 276 20.37 4.25 -0.89
N ASP A 277 21.05 4.92 -1.82
CA ASP A 277 22.17 5.84 -1.53
C ASP A 277 23.22 5.26 -0.56
N GLY A 278 23.52 3.96 -0.73
CA GLY A 278 24.51 3.25 0.06
C GLY A 278 24.13 3.00 1.53
N ILE A 279 22.86 3.16 1.88
CA ILE A 279 22.27 2.81 3.17
C ILE A 279 21.37 1.61 2.95
N ALA A 280 21.52 0.59 3.80
CA ALA A 280 20.66 -0.57 3.83
C ALA A 280 19.96 -0.65 5.18
N VAL A 281 18.63 -0.63 5.15
CA VAL A 281 17.77 -0.80 6.33
C VAL A 281 17.18 -2.20 6.29
N ILE A 282 17.35 -2.96 7.35
CA ILE A 282 17.01 -4.38 7.41
C ILE A 282 15.77 -4.56 8.29
N GLN A 283 14.72 -5.14 7.72
CA GLN A 283 13.45 -5.45 8.36
C GLN A 283 13.30 -6.97 8.50
N ALA A 284 12.87 -7.44 9.66
CA ALA A 284 12.50 -8.83 9.85
C ALA A 284 11.10 -9.08 9.28
N ASN A 285 10.90 -10.12 8.47
CA ASN A 285 9.63 -10.36 7.78
C ASN A 285 8.54 -10.96 8.70
N ASP A 286 8.95 -11.54 9.83
CA ASP A 286 8.08 -12.15 10.84
C ASP A 286 7.39 -11.10 11.72
N THR A 287 8.14 -10.12 12.22
CA THR A 287 7.61 -9.06 13.10
C THR A 287 7.36 -7.75 12.39
N GLY A 288 7.97 -7.53 11.22
CA GLY A 288 7.94 -6.26 10.51
C GLY A 288 8.81 -5.17 11.15
N GLU A 289 9.61 -5.51 12.16
CA GLU A 289 10.47 -4.56 12.87
C GLU A 289 11.80 -4.35 12.15
N ILE A 290 12.34 -3.14 12.27
CA ILE A 290 13.67 -2.78 11.79
C ILE A 290 14.70 -3.30 12.79
N VAL A 291 15.53 -4.24 12.34
CA VAL A 291 16.50 -4.95 13.17
C VAL A 291 17.90 -4.36 13.09
N SER A 292 18.26 -3.72 11.98
CA SER A 292 19.59 -3.12 11.81
C SER A 292 19.63 -2.11 10.66
N ILE A 293 20.65 -1.26 10.70
CA ILE A 293 21.00 -0.31 9.64
C ILE A 293 22.49 -0.49 9.35
N VAL A 294 22.84 -0.62 8.08
CA VAL A 294 24.22 -0.80 7.62
C VAL A 294 24.50 0.09 6.42
N THR A 295 25.73 0.58 6.30
CA THR A 295 26.18 1.35 5.14
C THR A 295 27.05 0.50 4.24
N ARG A 296 26.77 0.52 2.93
CA ARG A 296 27.46 -0.29 1.92
C ARG A 296 27.47 0.44 0.59
N LYS A 297 28.57 0.37 -0.17
CA LYS A 297 28.64 0.98 -1.51
C LYS A 297 27.70 0.32 -2.52
N LYS A 298 27.48 -0.99 -2.40
CA LYS A 298 26.64 -1.79 -3.31
C LYS A 298 25.79 -2.79 -2.50
N PRO A 299 24.64 -3.23 -3.04
CA PRO A 299 23.89 -4.38 -2.49
C PRO A 299 24.81 -5.60 -2.34
N LYS A 300 24.54 -6.45 -1.34
CA LYS A 300 25.30 -7.70 -1.25
C LYS A 300 24.90 -8.65 -2.38
N LYS A 301 25.81 -9.56 -2.77
CA LYS A 301 25.58 -10.55 -3.82
C LYS A 301 24.49 -11.57 -3.48
N ASP A 302 24.28 -11.86 -2.20
CA ASP A 302 23.27 -12.80 -1.70
C ASP A 302 21.87 -12.17 -1.56
N TRP A 303 21.74 -10.86 -1.79
CA TRP A 303 20.47 -10.16 -1.79
C TRP A 303 19.78 -10.31 -3.15
N ARG A 304 18.60 -10.92 -3.14
CA ARG A 304 17.78 -11.09 -4.35
C ARG A 304 16.84 -9.89 -4.47
N GLU A 305 16.89 -9.16 -5.58
CA GLU A 305 15.98 -8.03 -5.80
C GLU A 305 14.52 -8.55 -5.79
N ILE A 306 13.66 -7.85 -5.05
CA ILE A 306 12.23 -8.09 -5.06
C ILE A 306 11.64 -7.03 -5.99
N ASP A 307 11.24 -7.42 -7.18
CA ASP A 307 10.52 -6.52 -8.08
C ASP A 307 9.19 -6.14 -7.42
N GLY A 308 8.98 -4.83 -7.27
CA GLY A 308 7.82 -4.24 -6.60
C GLY A 308 6.77 -3.73 -7.57
#